data_AF-A0A2G6MS15-F1
#
_entry.id   AF-A0A2G6MS15-F1
#
_cell.length_a   1.000
_cell.length_b   1.000
_cell.length_c   1.000
_cell.angle_alpha   90.00
_cell.angle_beta   90.00
_cell.angle_gamma   90.00
#
_symmetry.space_group_name_H-M   'P 1'
#
loop_
_entity.id
_entity.type
_entity.pdbx_description
1 polymer ?
#
loop_
_entity_poly.entity_id
_entity_poly.type
_entity_poly.pdbx_seq_one_letter_code
_entity_poly.pdbx_strand_id
1 'polypeptide(L)'
;MEIVKQGPMRRKPILMPLAMIEKVNSMAQKNNISFAEVVRNAVDAFHSQSTIEEDALLESLADTMIETTKNLVGRIDELEARINKTHAILERR
;
A
#
# COMPACT_ATOMS: atom_id res chain seq x y z
N MET A 1 3.86 24.77 -33.71
CA MET A 1 3.12 23.96 -32.74
C MET A 1 2.96 22.58 -33.36
N GLU A 2 3.88 21.67 -33.08
CA GLU A 2 3.87 20.32 -33.66
C GLU A 2 2.83 19.46 -32.95
N ILE A 3 1.85 18.98 -33.72
CA ILE A 3 0.85 18.04 -33.23
C ILE A 3 1.51 16.66 -33.27
N VAL A 4 2.03 16.20 -32.14
CA VAL A 4 2.54 14.83 -32.00
C VAL A 4 1.38 13.87 -32.27
N LYS A 5 1.32 13.31 -33.48
CA LYS A 5 0.40 12.22 -33.82
C LYS A 5 0.82 10.99 -33.02
N GLN A 6 0.24 10.81 -31.84
CA GLN A 6 0.34 9.54 -31.12
C GLN A 6 -0.23 8.44 -32.02
N GLY A 7 0.60 7.49 -32.44
CA GLY A 7 0.17 6.33 -33.22
C GLY A 7 -0.94 5.55 -32.52
N PRO A 8 -1.61 4.59 -33.19
CA PRO A 8 -2.73 3.87 -32.62
C PRO A 8 -2.32 3.22 -31.29
N MET A 9 -2.95 3.64 -30.19
CA MET A 9 -2.71 3.08 -28.86
C MET A 9 -2.96 1.56 -28.91
N ARG A 10 -1.87 0.77 -28.92
CA ARG A 10 -1.95 -0.69 -28.80
C ARG A 10 -2.26 -1.03 -27.35
N ARG A 11 -3.53 -1.20 -27.03
CA ARG A 11 -3.95 -1.65 -25.69
C ARG A 11 -3.48 -3.10 -25.50
N LYS A 12 -2.75 -3.36 -24.41
CA LYS A 12 -2.44 -4.73 -24.01
C LYS A 12 -3.77 -5.48 -23.77
N PRO A 13 -3.93 -6.72 -24.22
CA PRO A 13 -5.11 -7.52 -23.90
C PRO A 13 -5.18 -7.67 -22.37
N ILE A 14 -6.34 -7.36 -21.79
CA ILE A 14 -6.58 -7.58 -20.37
C ILE A 14 -6.79 -9.09 -20.20
N LEU A 15 -5.83 -9.78 -19.58
CA LEU A 15 -5.95 -11.20 -19.27
C LEU A 15 -6.89 -11.35 -18.07
N MET A 16 -8.16 -11.61 -18.36
CA MET A 16 -9.18 -11.90 -17.35
C MET A 16 -9.49 -13.41 -17.34
N PRO A 17 -9.60 -14.06 -16.17
CA PRO A 17 -10.04 -15.45 -16.09
C PRO A 17 -11.42 -15.64 -16.71
N LEU A 18 -11.66 -16.76 -17.40
CA LEU A 18 -12.92 -17.04 -18.10
C LEU A 18 -14.15 -16.92 -17.19
N ALA A 19 -14.08 -17.47 -15.98
CA ALA A 19 -15.15 -17.38 -14.98
C ALA A 19 -15.49 -15.92 -14.59
N MET A 20 -14.51 -15.02 -14.63
CA MET A 20 -14.72 -13.61 -14.32
C MET A 20 -15.38 -12.88 -15.52
N ILE A 21 -15.00 -13.22 -16.75
CA ILE A 21 -15.63 -12.67 -17.96
C ILE A 21 -17.12 -13.02 -17.98
N GLU A 22 -17.47 -14.28 -17.72
CA GLU A 22 -18.86 -14.74 -17.66
C GLU A 22 -19.68 -13.98 -16.61
N LYS A 23 -19.10 -13.79 -15.42
CA LYS A 23 -19.75 -13.06 -14.33
C LYS A 23 -20.00 -11.59 -14.69
N VAL A 24 -19.01 -10.92 -15.28
CA VAL A 24 -19.15 -9.51 -15.70
C VAL A 24 -20.16 -9.38 -16.84
N ASN A 25 -20.18 -10.33 -17.80
CA ASN A 25 -21.20 -10.36 -18.85
C ASN A 25 -22.61 -10.57 -18.29
N SER A 26 -22.79 -11.44 -17.31
CA SER A 26 -24.09 -11.64 -16.64
C SER A 26 -24.57 -10.36 -15.95
N MET A 27 -23.66 -9.64 -15.28
CA MET A 27 -23.96 -8.34 -14.67
C MET A 27 -24.30 -7.26 -15.72
N ALA A 28 -23.58 -7.22 -16.83
CA ALA A 28 -23.82 -6.31 -17.94
C ALA A 28 -25.22 -6.52 -18.54
N GLN A 29 -25.60 -7.79 -18.80
CA GLN A 29 -26.92 -8.14 -19.31
C GLN A 29 -28.03 -7.81 -18.32
N LYS A 30 -27.85 -8.13 -17.03
CA LYS A 30 -28.84 -7.85 -15.98
C LYS A 30 -29.14 -6.35 -15.84
N ASN A 31 -28.10 -5.52 -15.98
CA ASN A 31 -28.18 -4.07 -15.81
C ASN A 31 -28.33 -3.31 -17.13
N ASN A 32 -28.40 -4.02 -18.27
CA ASN A 32 -28.49 -3.46 -19.62
C ASN A 32 -27.41 -2.40 -19.94
N ILE A 33 -26.19 -2.64 -19.47
CA ILE A 33 -25.01 -1.78 -19.69
C ILE A 33 -23.90 -2.54 -20.40
N SER A 34 -22.92 -1.83 -20.93
CA SER A 34 -21.79 -2.48 -21.62
C SER A 34 -20.84 -3.18 -20.63
N PHE A 35 -20.17 -4.25 -21.08
CA PHE A 35 -19.13 -4.92 -20.29
C PHE A 35 -18.08 -3.94 -19.76
N ALA A 36 -17.63 -3.03 -20.64
CA ALA A 36 -16.62 -2.03 -20.29
C ALA A 36 -17.10 -1.07 -19.20
N GLU A 37 -18.39 -0.77 -19.16
CA GLU A 37 -19.00 0.11 -18.17
C GLU A 37 -19.13 -0.56 -16.80
N VAL A 38 -19.47 -1.85 -16.76
CA VAL A 38 -19.37 -2.65 -15.53
C VAL A 38 -17.96 -2.62 -14.96
N VAL A 39 -16.95 -2.82 -15.83
CA VAL A 39 -15.54 -2.80 -15.42
C VAL A 39 -15.11 -1.42 -14.93
N ARG A 40 -15.49 -0.34 -15.63
CA ARG A 40 -15.18 1.04 -15.19
C ARG A 40 -15.81 1.34 -13.84
N ASN A 41 -17.10 1.04 -13.67
CA ASN A 41 -17.80 1.25 -12.40
C ASN A 41 -17.15 0.48 -11.25
N ALA A 42 -16.68 -0.75 -11.50
CA ALA A 42 -15.95 -1.53 -10.50
C ALA A 42 -14.59 -0.92 -10.14
N VAL A 43 -13.85 -0.41 -11.13
CA VAL A 43 -12.56 0.26 -10.91
C VAL A 43 -12.74 1.59 -10.18
N ASP A 44 -13.76 2.37 -10.54
CA ASP A 44 -14.08 3.64 -9.91
C ASP A 44 -14.53 3.43 -8.46
N ALA A 45 -15.35 2.40 -8.20
CA ALA A 45 -15.72 2.00 -6.85
C ALA A 45 -14.49 1.58 -6.03
N PHE A 46 -13.55 0.84 -6.63
CA PHE A 46 -12.31 0.45 -5.95
C PHE A 46 -11.40 1.63 -5.64
N HIS A 47 -11.29 2.62 -6.55
CA HIS A 47 -10.54 3.85 -6.30
C HIS A 47 -11.20 4.74 -5.24
N SER A 48 -12.54 4.73 -5.13
CA SER A 48 -13.24 5.44 -4.06
C SER A 48 -13.14 4.77 -2.68
N GLN A 49 -12.64 3.54 -2.63
CA GLN A 49 -12.47 2.74 -1.42
C GLN A 49 -11.03 2.68 -0.89
N SER A 50 -10.02 3.29 -1.54
CA SER A 50 -8.78 3.63 -0.83
C SER A 50 -9.09 4.82 0.09
N THR A 51 -9.76 4.49 1.18
CA THR A 51 -10.34 5.45 2.10
C THR A 51 -9.20 6.16 2.84
N ILE A 52 -9.32 7.47 2.97
CA ILE A 52 -8.43 8.33 3.77
C ILE A 52 -8.17 7.75 5.18
N GLU A 53 -9.11 6.94 5.72
CA GLU A 53 -8.96 6.22 6.98
C GLU A 53 -7.92 5.09 6.94
N GLU A 54 -7.82 4.32 5.85
CA GLU A 54 -6.79 3.28 5.70
C GLU A 54 -5.39 3.90 5.61
N ASP A 55 -5.24 5.00 4.87
CA ASP A 55 -3.98 5.74 4.78
C ASP A 55 -3.59 6.37 6.13
N ALA A 56 -4.56 6.96 6.85
CA ALA A 56 -4.32 7.51 8.18
C ALA A 56 -3.94 6.43 9.22
N LEU A 57 -4.53 5.24 9.12
CA LEU A 57 -4.18 4.09 9.96
C LEU A 57 -2.78 3.58 9.66
N LEU A 58 -2.40 3.50 8.39
CA LEU A 58 -1.06 3.10 7.96
C LEU A 58 0.00 4.10 8.43
N GLU A 59 -0.29 5.39 8.34
CA GLU A 59 0.60 6.45 8.86
C GLU A 59 0.77 6.34 10.38
N SER A 60 -0.33 6.17 11.12
CA SER A 60 -0.30 5.98 12.58
C SER A 60 0.50 4.74 12.99
N LEU A 61 0.39 3.65 12.22
CA LEU A 61 1.18 2.45 12.46
C LEU A 61 2.68 2.70 12.22
N ALA A 62 3.02 3.40 11.14
CA ALA A 62 4.39 3.76 10.83
C ALA A 62 5.01 4.64 11.93
N ASP A 63 4.28 5.67 12.39
CA ASP A 63 4.70 6.54 13.49
C ASP A 63 4.95 5.74 14.78
N THR A 64 4.04 4.83 15.11
CA THR A 64 4.17 3.97 16.30
C THR A 64 5.42 3.09 16.20
N MET A 65 5.69 2.50 15.04
CA MET A 65 6.89 1.69 14.81
C MET A 65 8.17 2.52 14.96
N ILE A 66 8.19 3.74 14.42
CA ILE A 66 9.32 4.66 14.54
C ILE A 66 9.57 5.03 16.00
N GLU A 67 8.53 5.40 16.75
CA GLU A 67 8.65 5.76 18.15
C GLU A 67 9.14 4.59 19.01
N THR A 68 8.58 3.40 18.78
CA THR A 68 8.98 2.18 19.49
C THR A 68 10.46 1.85 19.22
N THR A 69 10.91 2.00 17.97
CA THR A 69 12.30 1.76 17.58
C THR A 69 13.24 2.77 18.25
N LYS A 70 12.88 4.06 18.27
CA LYS A 70 13.68 5.10 18.95
C LYS A 70 13.80 4.81 20.45
N ASN A 71 12.70 4.40 21.10
CA ASN A 71 12.71 4.04 22.51
C ASN A 71 13.62 2.84 22.78
N LEU A 72 13.53 1.80 21.95
CA LEU A 72 14.40 0.62 22.05
C LEU A 72 15.88 0.99 21.94
N VAL A 73 16.25 1.82 20.97
CA VAL A 73 17.64 2.30 20.81
C VAL A 73 18.09 3.04 22.07
N GLY A 74 17.28 3.97 22.60
CA GLY A 74 17.64 4.68 23.83
C GLY A 74 17.84 3.75 25.04
N ARG A 75 17.02 2.69 25.16
CA ARG A 75 17.19 1.69 26.23
C ARG A 75 18.46 0.85 26.06
N ILE A 76 18.88 0.59 24.82
CA ILE A 76 20.15 -0.09 24.53
C ILE A 76 21.32 0.81 24.95
N ASP A 77 21.30 2.09 24.60
CA ASP A 77 22.35 3.05 24.98
C ASP A 77 22.48 3.18 26.51
N GLU A 78 21.35 3.25 27.22
CA GLU A 78 21.34 3.26 28.69
C GLU A 78 21.94 1.97 29.28
N LEU A 79 21.62 0.82 28.68
CA LEU A 79 22.16 -0.47 29.11
C LEU A 79 23.68 -0.52 28.88
N GLU A 80 24.14 -0.08 27.72
CA GLU A 80 25.56 0.01 27.37
C GLU A 80 26.31 0.91 28.36
N ALA A 81 25.79 2.10 28.66
CA ALA A 81 26.39 3.00 29.64
C ALA A 81 26.50 2.36 31.04
N ARG A 82 25.49 1.60 31.47
CA ARG A 82 25.51 0.86 32.74
C ARG A 82 26.55 -0.25 32.73
N ILE A 83 26.64 -1.03 31.65
CA ILE A 83 27.62 -2.11 31.50
C ILE A 83 29.04 -1.53 31.52
N ASN A 84 29.30 -0.47 30.75
CA ASN A 84 30.58 0.23 30.71
C ASN A 84 30.99 0.75 32.09
N LYS A 85 30.04 1.33 32.85
CA LYS A 85 30.28 1.77 34.23
C LYS A 85 30.64 0.61 35.15
N THR A 86 29.93 -0.51 35.08
CA THR A 86 30.24 -1.70 35.89
C THR A 86 31.58 -2.31 35.51
N HIS A 87 31.92 -2.36 34.22
CA HIS A 87 33.20 -2.87 33.73
C HIS A 87 34.36 -2.01 34.24
N ALA A 88 34.26 -0.68 34.14
CA ALA A 88 35.27 0.24 34.65
C ALA A 88 35.48 0.17 36.17
N ILE A 89 34.45 -0.23 36.94
CA ILE A 89 34.58 -0.47 38.39
C ILE A 89 35.34 -1.77 38.66
N LEU A 90 35.13 -2.81 37.85
CA LEU A 90 35.80 -4.10 38.00
C LEU A 90 37.29 -4.04 37.60
N GLU A 91 37.66 -3.26 36.58
CA GLU A 91 39.05 -3.09 36.17
C GLU A 91 39.92 -2.29 37.15
N ARG A 92 39.30 -1.51 38.05
CA ARG A 92 40.01 -0.73 39.08
C ARG A 92 40.27 -1.51 40.37
N ARG A 93 39.89 -2.78 40.43
CA ARG A 93 39.97 -3.63 41.61
C ARG A 93 41.00 -4.74 41.40
#